data_AF-A0A4U9VVF8-F1
#
_entry.id   AF-A0A4U9VVF8-F1
#
_cell.length_a   1.000
_cell.length_b   1.000
_cell.length_c   1.000
_cell.angle_alpha   90.00
_cell.angle_beta   90.00
_cell.angle_gamma   90.00
#
_symmetry.space_group_name_H-M   'P 1'
#
loop_
_entity.id
_entity.type
_entity.pdbx_description
1 polymer ?
#
loop_
_entity_poly.entity_id
_entity_poly.type
_entity_poly.pdbx_seq_one_letter_code
_entity_poly.pdbx_strand_id
1 'polypeptide(L)'
;MEGIGIQKYVPEGMKNKLKAILELTENATQKYLSIFKEEQWLDNQEVCLMMNITKRTLQTYKSKGLLPYSKLNRKNYYKRSDVQALLEAGQYYPKWIYSRMIVTKSLHIRK
;
A
#
# COMPACT_ATOMS: atom_id res chain seq x y z
N MET A 1 34.60 45.37 29.35
CA MET A 1 33.34 45.19 28.62
C MET A 1 32.60 44.04 29.28
N GLU A 2 31.57 44.34 30.06
CA GLU A 2 30.74 43.28 30.65
C GLU A 2 29.72 42.82 29.62
N GLY A 3 29.84 41.56 29.20
CA GLY A 3 28.90 40.95 28.26
C GLY A 3 27.58 40.65 28.97
N ILE A 4 26.49 41.27 28.52
CA ILE A 4 25.15 40.95 29.00
C ILE A 4 24.76 39.59 28.43
N GLY A 5 24.84 38.55 29.27
CA GLY A 5 24.32 37.23 28.95
C GLY A 5 22.79 37.27 28.93
N ILE A 6 22.19 37.20 27.73
CA ILE A 6 20.73 37.05 27.60
C ILE A 6 20.36 35.63 28.01
N GLN A 7 19.77 35.48 29.19
CA GLN A 7 19.19 34.21 29.64
C GLN A 7 18.04 33.85 28.70
N LYS A 8 18.15 32.71 27.99
CA LYS A 8 17.04 32.15 27.19
C LYS A 8 15.97 31.61 28.13
N TYR A 9 15.06 32.48 28.58
CA TYR A 9 13.88 32.08 29.35
C TYR A 9 12.71 31.87 28.38
N VAL A 10 12.24 30.63 28.25
CA VAL A 10 10.97 30.33 27.57
C VAL A 10 9.85 30.54 28.59
N PRO A 11 8.95 31.52 28.39
CA PRO A 11 7.87 31.78 29.33
C PRO A 11 6.95 30.56 29.48
N GLU A 12 6.50 30.28 30.70
CA GLU A 12 5.60 29.15 30.98
C GLU A 12 4.31 29.21 30.15
N GLY A 13 3.80 30.43 29.89
CA GLY A 13 2.66 30.66 29.00
C GLY A 13 2.91 30.22 27.55
N MET A 14 4.16 30.23 27.07
CA MET A 14 4.53 29.71 25.76
C MET A 14 4.53 28.17 25.76
N LYS A 15 5.02 27.54 26.83
CA LYS A 15 4.97 26.08 26.98
C LYS A 15 3.53 25.57 27.01
N ASN A 16 2.63 26.27 27.71
CA ASN A 16 1.22 25.90 27.78
C ASN A 16 0.52 26.02 26.43
N LYS A 17 0.81 27.07 25.65
CA LYS A 17 0.31 27.20 24.28
C LYS A 17 0.83 26.09 23.37
N LEU A 18 2.10 25.73 23.48
CA LEU A 18 2.68 24.61 22.71
C LEU A 18 2.01 23.27 23.07
N LYS A 19 1.76 23.00 24.36
CA LYS A 19 1.02 21.81 24.80
C LYS A 19 -0.40 21.78 24.22
N ALA A 20 -1.13 22.90 24.28
CA ALA A 20 -2.48 22.98 23.73
C ALA A 20 -2.50 22.74 22.21
N ILE A 21 -1.50 23.26 21.48
CA ILE A 21 -1.37 22.99 20.03
C ILE A 21 -1.09 21.52 19.78
N LEU A 22 -0.18 20.89 20.53
CA LEU A 22 0.13 19.47 20.40
C LEU A 22 -1.14 18.62 20.58
N GLU A 23 -1.89 18.86 21.66
CA GLU A 23 -3.12 18.13 21.96
C GLU A 23 -4.18 18.31 20.86
N LEU A 24 -4.37 19.53 20.35
CA LEU A 24 -5.27 19.78 19.22
C LEU A 24 -4.83 19.04 17.95
N THR A 25 -3.52 19.02 17.66
CA THR A 25 -2.99 18.32 16.48
C THR A 25 -3.13 16.80 16.58
N GLU A 26 -2.89 16.21 17.76
CA GLU A 26 -3.05 14.78 17.99
C GLU A 26 -4.52 14.34 17.87
N ASN A 27 -5.44 15.10 18.47
CA ASN A 27 -6.87 14.84 18.38
C ASN A 27 -7.38 14.95 16.94
N ALA A 28 -6.92 15.95 16.19
CA ALA A 28 -7.29 16.11 14.79
C ALA A 28 -6.73 14.99 13.91
N THR A 29 -5.48 14.54 14.16
CA THR A 29 -4.82 13.53 13.34
C THR A 29 -5.26 12.10 13.66
N GLN A 30 -5.65 11.78 14.90
CA GLN A 30 -6.16 10.47 15.33
C GLN A 30 -7.26 9.91 14.41
N LYS A 31 -8.21 10.76 14.01
CA LYS A 31 -9.31 10.38 13.11
C LYS A 31 -8.84 9.98 11.71
N TYR A 32 -7.78 10.59 11.22
CA TYR A 32 -7.21 10.26 9.91
C TYR A 32 -6.25 9.07 10.00
N LEU A 33 -5.50 8.97 11.10
CA LEU A 33 -4.57 7.87 11.35
C LEU A 33 -5.27 6.51 11.26
N SER A 34 -6.43 6.34 11.90
CA SER A 34 -7.20 5.09 11.82
C SER A 34 -7.58 4.72 10.36
N ILE A 35 -8.05 5.69 9.58
CA ILE A 35 -8.43 5.50 8.16
C ILE A 35 -7.21 5.09 7.30
N PHE A 36 -6.05 5.71 7.53
CA PHE A 36 -4.84 5.44 6.75
C PHE A 36 -4.02 4.24 7.24
N LYS A 37 -4.23 3.79 8.48
CA LYS A 37 -3.45 2.70 9.09
C LYS A 37 -3.88 1.31 8.60
N GLU A 38 -5.11 1.17 8.11
CA GLU A 38 -5.67 -0.13 7.75
C GLU A 38 -5.41 -0.51 6.28
N GLU A 39 -5.43 0.45 5.35
CA GLU A 39 -5.28 0.15 3.92
C GLU A 39 -3.84 0.36 3.43
N GLN A 40 -3.16 -0.75 3.16
CA GLN A 40 -1.84 -0.74 2.53
C GLN A 40 -1.99 -0.70 1.01
N TRP A 41 -1.34 0.27 0.38
CA TRP A 41 -1.25 0.36 -1.08
C TRP A 41 0.00 -0.39 -1.58
N LEU A 42 -0.20 -1.24 -2.58
CA LEU A 42 0.84 -2.06 -3.19
C LEU A 42 1.19 -1.54 -4.59
N ASP A 43 2.47 -1.54 -4.93
CA ASP A 43 2.92 -1.28 -6.29
C ASP A 43 2.82 -2.53 -7.19
N ASN A 44 3.15 -2.40 -8.47
CA ASN A 44 3.08 -3.54 -9.40
C ASN A 44 4.00 -4.70 -8.98
N GLN A 45 5.16 -4.41 -8.39
CA GLN A 45 6.15 -5.43 -8.01
C GLN A 45 5.66 -6.19 -6.78
N GLU A 46 5.16 -5.49 -5.77
CA GLU A 46 4.57 -6.07 -4.57
C GLU A 46 3.38 -6.95 -4.92
N VAL A 47 2.49 -6.51 -5.82
CA VAL A 47 1.37 -7.34 -6.28
C VAL A 47 1.86 -8.59 -7.03
N CYS A 48 2.87 -8.46 -7.89
CA CYS A 48 3.44 -9.60 -8.59
C CYS A 48 4.02 -10.64 -7.62
N LEU A 49 4.69 -10.19 -6.55
CA LEU A 49 5.26 -11.05 -5.52
C LEU A 49 4.17 -11.69 -4.65
N MET A 50 3.21 -10.90 -4.17
CA MET A 50 2.15 -11.36 -3.28
C MET A 50 1.28 -12.42 -3.94
N MET A 51 0.96 -12.23 -5.22
CA MET A 51 0.13 -13.18 -5.94
C MET A 51 0.96 -14.28 -6.61
N ASN A 52 2.27 -14.09 -6.82
CA ASN A 52 3.15 -14.94 -7.64
C ASN A 52 2.78 -14.94 -9.15
N ILE A 53 2.65 -13.74 -9.75
CA ILE A 53 2.43 -13.55 -11.20
C ILE A 53 3.53 -12.74 -11.86
N THR A 54 3.59 -12.88 -13.18
CA THR A 54 4.34 -11.99 -14.04
C THR A 54 3.61 -10.65 -14.26
N LYS A 55 4.38 -9.61 -14.60
CA LYS A 55 3.85 -8.31 -15.04
C LYS A 55 2.86 -8.43 -16.21
N ARG A 56 3.03 -9.43 -17.09
CA ARG A 56 2.14 -9.69 -18.23
C ARG A 56 0.75 -10.15 -17.78
N THR A 57 0.69 -11.00 -16.75
CA THR A 57 -0.60 -11.41 -16.17
C THR A 57 -1.26 -10.24 -15.45
N LEU A 58 -0.50 -9.44 -14.70
CA LEU A 58 -1.03 -8.24 -14.05
C LEU A 58 -1.62 -7.25 -15.07
N GLN A 59 -0.97 -7.05 -16.21
CA GLN A 59 -1.53 -6.27 -17.32
C GLN A 59 -2.86 -6.82 -17.84
N THR A 60 -3.00 -8.15 -17.89
CA THR A 60 -4.26 -8.78 -18.31
C THR A 60 -5.38 -8.57 -17.29
N TYR A 61 -5.06 -8.54 -15.99
CA TYR A 61 -6.04 -8.23 -14.95
C TYR A 61 -6.53 -6.80 -15.05
N LYS A 62 -5.62 -5.87 -15.35
CA LYS A 62 -5.99 -4.48 -15.63
C LYS A 62 -6.89 -4.35 -16.86
N SER A 63 -6.52 -4.98 -17.98
CA SER A 63 -7.30 -4.87 -19.22
C SER A 63 -8.69 -5.49 -19.11
N LYS A 64 -8.84 -6.51 -18.26
CA LYS A 64 -10.12 -7.18 -18.00
C LYS A 64 -10.91 -6.57 -16.84
N GLY A 65 -10.36 -5.58 -16.12
CA GLY A 65 -10.99 -5.00 -14.94
C GLY A 65 -11.12 -5.96 -13.76
N LEU A 66 -10.30 -7.00 -13.68
CA LEU A 66 -10.36 -8.02 -12.62
C LEU A 66 -9.78 -7.52 -11.29
N LEU A 67 -8.80 -6.62 -11.35
CA LEU A 67 -8.15 -6.07 -10.16
C LEU A 67 -8.29 -4.54 -10.19
N PRO A 68 -9.03 -3.93 -9.25
CA PRO A 68 -9.13 -2.49 -9.12
C PRO A 68 -7.76 -1.86 -8.91
N TYR A 69 -7.51 -0.73 -9.55
CA TYR A 69 -6.25 0.00 -9.41
C TYR A 69 -6.48 1.51 -9.37
N SER A 70 -5.62 2.19 -8.63
CA SER A 70 -5.54 3.65 -8.61
C SER A 70 -4.28 4.11 -9.31
N LYS A 71 -4.40 5.15 -10.13
CA LYS A 71 -3.25 5.73 -10.82
C LYS A 71 -2.82 6.99 -10.09
N LEU A 72 -1.59 6.98 -9.60
CA LEU A 72 -0.95 8.17 -9.04
C LEU A 72 0.27 8.50 -9.91
N ASN A 73 0.19 9.64 -10.60
CA ASN A 73 1.16 10.06 -11.62
C ASN A 73 1.33 9.02 -12.74
N ARG A 74 2.51 8.39 -12.82
CA ARG A 74 2.87 7.38 -13.81
C ARG A 74 2.86 5.95 -13.24
N LYS A 75 2.56 5.77 -11.94
CA LYS A 75 2.54 4.48 -11.27
C LYS A 75 1.10 4.05 -10.98
N ASN A 76 0.88 2.73 -11.03
CA ASN A 76 -0.38 2.13 -10.61
C ASN A 76 -0.18 1.51 -9.23
N TYR A 77 -1.18 1.71 -8.39
CA TYR A 77 -1.24 1.19 -7.03
C TYR A 77 -2.51 0.37 -6.87
N TYR A 78 -2.43 -0.66 -6.05
CA TYR A 78 -3.52 -1.58 -5.77
C TYR A 78 -3.74 -1.62 -4.27
N LYS A 79 -5.00 -1.73 -3.85
CA LYS A 79 -5.30 -1.96 -2.44
C LYS A 79 -4.90 -3.38 -2.05
N ARG A 80 -4.27 -3.55 -0.89
CA ARG A 80 -3.92 -4.88 -0.39
C ARG A 80 -5.18 -5.71 -0.14
N SER A 81 -6.25 -5.07 0.35
CA SER A 81 -7.55 -5.69 0.56
C SER A 81 -8.11 -6.32 -0.72
N ASP A 82 -8.11 -5.58 -1.83
CA ASP A 82 -8.59 -6.05 -3.14
C ASP A 82 -7.74 -7.22 -3.68
N VAL A 83 -6.41 -7.13 -3.54
CA VAL A 83 -5.49 -8.20 -3.96
C VAL A 83 -5.74 -9.47 -3.15
N GLN A 84 -5.95 -9.34 -1.85
CA GLN A 84 -6.23 -10.45 -0.96
C GLN A 84 -7.61 -11.08 -1.25
N ALA A 85 -8.64 -10.26 -1.43
CA ALA A 85 -9.97 -10.74 -1.79
C ALA A 85 -9.95 -11.54 -3.10
N LEU A 86 -9.16 -11.13 -4.09
CA LEU A 86 -9.04 -11.86 -5.35
C LEU A 86 -8.28 -13.19 -5.20
N LEU A 87 -7.31 -13.26 -4.29
CA LEU A 87 -6.63 -14.52 -3.95
C LEU A 87 -7.58 -15.49 -3.23
N GLU A 88 -8.37 -15.01 -2.28
CA GLU A 88 -9.36 -15.79 -1.53
C GLU A 88 -10.51 -16.28 -2.42
N ALA A 89 -10.94 -15.46 -3.38
CA ALA A 89 -11.96 -15.83 -4.36
C ALA A 89 -11.53 -16.94 -5.34
N GLY A 90 -10.25 -17.34 -5.34
CA GLY A 90 -9.72 -18.37 -6.25
C GLY A 90 -9.75 -17.99 -7.74
N GLN A 91 -10.09 -16.74 -8.07
CA GLN A 91 -10.18 -16.23 -9.45
C GLN A 91 -8.81 -15.79 -10.01
N TYR A 92 -7.74 -16.21 -9.35
CA TYR A 92 -6.36 -15.80 -9.65
C TYR A 92 -5.72 -16.58 -10.82
N TYR A 93 -6.42 -17.51 -11.44
CA TYR A 93 -5.92 -18.20 -12.63
C TYR A 93 -6.84 -17.94 -13.82
N PRO A 94 -6.37 -17.22 -14.84
CA PRO A 94 -7.10 -17.16 -16.09
C PRO A 94 -7.23 -18.58 -16.66
N LYS A 95 -8.46 -19.01 -16.99
CA LYS A 95 -8.74 -20.33 -17.59
C LYS A 95 -7.83 -20.69 -18.79
N TRP A 96 -7.34 -19.70 -19.54
CA TRP A 96 -6.42 -19.90 -20.67
C TRP A 96 -4.97 -20.25 -20.25
N ILE A 97 -4.56 -19.98 -19.01
CA ILE A 97 -3.29 -20.45 -18.46
C ILE A 97 -3.37 -21.95 -18.13
N TYR A 98 -4.51 -22.45 -17.65
CA TYR A 98 -4.71 -23.89 -17.43
C TYR A 98 -4.58 -24.70 -18.72
N SER A 99 -5.09 -24.21 -19.85
CA SER A 99 -4.89 -24.87 -21.16
C SER A 99 -3.41 -24.97 -21.57
N ARG A 100 -2.53 -24.10 -21.08
CA ARG A 100 -1.09 -24.10 -21.40
C ARG A 100 -0.25 -24.87 -20.38
N MET A 101 -0.68 -24.94 -19.12
CA MET A 101 -0.02 -25.72 -18.06
C MET A 101 -0.33 -27.23 -18.10
N ILE A 102 -1.53 -27.64 -18.55
CA ILE A 102 -1.85 -29.08 -18.71
C ILE A 102 -0.91 -29.71 -19.76
N VAL A 103 -0.59 -28.97 -20.83
CA VAL A 103 0.31 -29.44 -21.89
C VAL A 103 1.73 -29.62 -21.37
N THR A 104 2.23 -28.75 -20.49
CA THR A 104 3.62 -28.81 -20.03
C THR A 104 3.86 -29.80 -18.89
N LYS A 105 2.90 -30.05 -18.00
CA LYS A 105 3.03 -31.12 -16.98
C LYS A 105 2.91 -32.53 -17.57
N SER A 106 2.15 -32.72 -18.64
CA SER A 106 2.01 -34.03 -19.29
C SER A 106 3.29 -34.49 -20.03
N LEU A 107 4.25 -33.59 -20.28
CA LEU A 107 5.53 -33.88 -20.91
C LEU A 107 6.64 -34.34 -19.93
N HIS A 108 6.43 -34.19 -18.61
CA HIS A 108 7.43 -34.58 -17.59
C HIS A 108 7.14 -35.93 -16.90
N ILE A 109 6.07 -36.63 -17.28
CA ILE A 109 5.73 -37.98 -16.79
C ILE A 109 6.05 -39.06 -17.85
N ARG A 110 6.72 -38.68 -18.95
CA ARG A 110 7.22 -39.61 -19.98
C ARG A 110 8.70 -39.40 -20.27
N LYS A 111 9.54 -39.52 -19.25
CA LYS A 111 10.94 -39.90 -19.40
C LYS A 111 11.34 -40.79 -18.24
#